data_AF-A0A7C5VGR8-F1
#
_entry.id   AF-A0A7C5VGR8-F1
#
_cell.length_a   1.000
_cell.length_b   1.000
_cell.length_c   1.000
_cell.angle_alpha   90.00
_cell.angle_beta   90.00
_cell.angle_gamma   90.00
#
_symmetry.space_group_name_H-M   'P 1'
#
loop_
_entity.id
_entity.type
_entity.pdbx_description
1 polymer ?
#
loop_
_entity_poly.entity_id
_entity_poly.type
_entity_poly.pdbx_seq_one_letter_code
_entity_poly.pdbx_strand_id
1 'polypeptide(L)'
;MVLELLLDLVIAVVQLILAVALALFSITLALNVLDRTTKGINEFEELRNKNLAVGVYIAGILIAVANVIGQAVSGISKSVVPG
;
A
#
# COMPACT_ATOMS: atom_id res chain seq x y z
N MET A 1 2.57 33.60 5.48
CA MET A 1 1.93 33.43 4.15
C MET A 1 2.83 32.71 3.13
N VAL A 2 3.75 33.35 2.39
CA VAL A 2 4.52 32.63 1.34
C VAL A 2 5.45 31.56 1.91
N LEU A 3 6.14 31.85 3.03
CA LEU A 3 7.03 30.88 3.67
C LEU A 3 6.30 29.65 4.21
N GLU A 4 5.10 29.83 4.77
CA GLU A 4 4.26 28.72 5.27
C GLU A 4 3.81 27.82 4.12
N LEU A 5 3.35 28.40 3.00
CA LEU A 5 3.01 27.64 1.80
C LEU A 5 4.17 26.79 1.28
N LEU A 6 5.41 27.29 1.36
CA LEU A 6 6.59 26.54 0.96
C LEU A 6 6.89 25.38 1.93
N LEU A 7 6.71 25.58 3.23
CA LEU A 7 6.90 24.53 4.24
C LEU A 7 5.85 23.43 4.11
N ASP A 8 4.58 23.78 3.93
CA ASP A 8 3.48 22.82 3.74
C ASP A 8 3.69 21.98 2.48
N LEU A 9 4.18 22.60 1.40
CA LEU A 9 4.51 21.90 0.16
C LEU A 9 5.63 20.88 0.38
N VAL A 10 6.70 21.26 1.09
CA VAL A 10 7.82 20.34 1.39
C VAL A 10 7.33 19.16 2.23
N ILE A 11 6.51 19.42 3.25
CA ILE A 11 5.92 18.39 4.10
C ILE A 11 5.05 17.44 3.28
N ALA A 12 4.20 17.97 2.40
CA ALA A 12 3.34 17.16 1.54
C ALA A 12 4.15 16.23 0.60
N VAL A 13 5.26 16.73 0.05
CA VAL A 13 6.16 15.91 -0.79
C VAL A 13 6.81 14.80 0.04
N VAL A 14 7.31 15.11 1.24
CA VAL A 14 7.91 14.11 2.14
C VAL A 14 6.88 13.05 2.54
N GLN A 15 5.66 13.47 2.87
CA GLN A 15 4.58 12.57 3.21
C GLN A 15 4.19 11.65 2.03
N LEU A 16 4.16 12.17 0.81
CA LEU A 16 3.88 11.38 -0.39
C LEU A 16 4.94 10.28 -0.57
N ILE A 17 6.22 10.62 -0.41
CA ILE A 17 7.31 9.65 -0.51
C ILE A 17 7.17 8.56 0.57
N LEU A 18 6.88 8.94 1.81
CA LEU A 18 6.62 8.01 2.91
C LEU A 18 5.42 7.10 2.65
N ALA A 19 4.32 7.66 2.14
CA ALA A 19 3.12 6.90 1.82
C ALA A 19 3.38 5.85 0.74
N VAL A 20 4.10 6.21 -0.32
CA VAL A 20 4.49 5.29 -1.39
C VAL A 20 5.43 4.21 -0.85
N ALA A 21 6.42 4.57 -0.04
CA ALA A 21 7.34 3.60 0.57
C ALA A 21 6.61 2.60 1.47
N LEU A 22 5.69 3.07 2.32
CA LEU A 22 4.85 2.21 3.15
C LEU A 22 3.95 1.29 2.31
N ALA A 23 3.36 1.81 1.23
CA ALA A 23 2.52 1.01 0.36
C ALA A 23 3.30 -0.13 -0.30
N LEU A 24 4.47 0.16 -0.87
CA LEU A 24 5.34 -0.86 -1.48
C LEU A 24 5.79 -1.91 -0.46
N PHE A 25 6.15 -1.47 0.74
CA PHE A 25 6.53 -2.37 1.83
C PHE A 25 5.36 -3.29 2.24
N SER A 26 4.18 -2.72 2.47
CA SER A 26 2.98 -3.47 2.87
C SER A 26 2.51 -4.45 1.80
N ILE A 27 2.55 -4.08 0.51
CA ILE A 27 2.21 -4.99 -0.60
C ILE A 27 3.19 -6.17 -0.62
N THR A 28 4.49 -5.88 -0.52
CA THR A 28 5.53 -6.93 -0.50
C THR A 28 5.34 -7.86 0.69
N LEU A 29 5.04 -7.31 1.87
CA LEU A 29 4.76 -8.10 3.06
C LEU A 29 3.51 -8.97 2.88
N ALA A 30 2.43 -8.43 2.32
CA ALA A 30 1.20 -9.17 2.07
C ALA A 30 1.41 -10.35 1.11
N LEU A 31 2.16 -10.14 0.02
CA LEU A 31 2.51 -11.22 -0.92
C LEU A 31 3.41 -12.27 -0.24
N ASN A 32 4.41 -11.87 0.53
CA ASN A 32 5.25 -12.84 1.26
C ASN A 32 4.47 -13.66 2.29
N VAL A 33 3.48 -13.05 2.96
CA VAL A 33 2.59 -13.77 3.89
C VAL A 33 1.70 -14.73 3.12
N LEU A 34 1.19 -14.31 1.97
CA LEU A 34 0.43 -15.17 1.07
C LEU A 34 1.26 -16.39 0.68
N ASP A 35 2.42 -16.21 0.03
CA ASP A 35 3.31 -17.28 -0.43
C ASP A 35 3.66 -18.28 0.69
N ARG A 36 3.82 -17.79 1.93
CA ARG A 36 4.09 -18.65 3.11
C ARG A 36 2.88 -19.47 3.54
N THR A 37 1.69 -19.00 3.29
CA THR A 37 0.43 -19.67 3.64
C THR A 37 0.00 -20.66 2.55
N THR A 38 0.36 -20.37 1.30
CA THR A 38 -0.05 -21.12 0.09
C THR A 38 1.13 -21.84 -0.57
N LYS A 39 2.05 -22.41 0.23
CA LYS A 39 3.28 -23.11 -0.24
C LYS A 39 3.11 -24.20 -1.31
N GLY A 40 1.87 -24.61 -1.63
CA GLY A 40 1.56 -25.61 -2.66
C GLY A 40 1.07 -25.04 -3.99
N ILE A 41 0.89 -23.72 -4.11
CA ILE A 41 0.41 -23.05 -5.33
C ILE A 41 1.44 -21.98 -5.69
N ASN A 42 1.78 -21.87 -6.97
CA ASN A 42 2.57 -20.75 -7.48
C ASN A 42 1.59 -19.71 -8.05
N GLU A 43 1.31 -18.68 -7.28
CA GLU A 43 0.33 -17.64 -7.59
C GLU A 43 0.62 -16.94 -8.91
N PHE A 44 1.88 -16.58 -9.14
CA PHE A 44 2.29 -15.89 -10.36
C PHE A 44 2.14 -16.78 -11.59
N GLU A 45 2.41 -18.07 -11.43
CA GLU A 45 2.19 -19.06 -12.50
C GLU A 45 0.71 -19.28 -12.77
N GLU A 46 -0.11 -19.45 -11.73
CA GLU A 46 -1.57 -19.59 -11.86
C GLU A 46 -2.22 -18.35 -12.46
N LEU A 47 -1.76 -17.16 -12.08
CA LEU A 47 -2.24 -15.90 -12.66
C LEU A 47 -1.87 -15.80 -14.15
N ARG A 48 -0.66 -16.25 -14.53
CA ARG A 48 -0.24 -16.36 -15.94
C ARG A 48 -1.06 -17.39 -16.70
N ASN A 49 -1.48 -18.47 -16.04
CA ASN A 49 -2.37 -19.50 -16.58
C ASN A 49 -3.84 -19.06 -16.65
N LYS A 50 -4.14 -17.78 -16.35
CA LYS A 50 -5.49 -17.20 -16.34
C LYS A 50 -6.43 -17.85 -15.31
N ASN A 51 -5.90 -18.33 -14.19
CA ASN A 51 -6.71 -18.82 -13.10
C ASN A 51 -7.48 -17.67 -12.44
N LEU A 52 -8.79 -17.61 -12.70
CA LEU A 52 -9.68 -16.58 -12.16
C LEU A 52 -9.78 -16.64 -10.63
N ALA A 53 -9.74 -17.83 -10.03
CA ALA A 53 -9.82 -17.95 -8.58
C ALA A 53 -8.64 -17.26 -7.90
N VAL A 54 -7.43 -17.48 -8.45
CA VAL A 54 -6.21 -16.84 -7.96
C VAL A 54 -6.25 -15.33 -8.13
N GLY A 55 -6.69 -14.85 -9.29
CA GLY A 55 -6.83 -13.42 -9.53
C GLY A 55 -7.79 -12.73 -8.55
N VAL A 56 -8.95 -13.32 -8.29
CA VAL A 56 -9.97 -12.71 -7.42
C VAL A 56 -9.49 -12.63 -5.98
N TYR A 57 -8.87 -13.68 -5.42
CA TYR A 57 -8.46 -13.62 -4.02
C TYR A 57 -7.26 -12.69 -3.83
N ILE A 58 -6.29 -12.66 -4.76
CA ILE A 58 -5.15 -11.73 -4.69
C ILE A 58 -5.67 -10.29 -4.76
N ALA A 59 -6.62 -10.00 -5.66
CA ALA A 59 -7.26 -8.69 -5.73
C ALA A 59 -7.96 -8.33 -4.40
N GLY A 60 -8.67 -9.27 -3.79
CA GLY A 60 -9.30 -9.08 -2.48
C GLY A 60 -8.30 -8.72 -1.37
N ILE A 61 -7.17 -9.43 -1.32
CA ILE A 61 -6.09 -9.14 -0.37
C ILE A 61 -5.50 -7.74 -0.62
N LEU A 62 -5.21 -7.39 -1.87
CA LEU A 62 -4.64 -6.08 -2.20
C LEU A 62 -5.61 -4.93 -1.87
N ILE A 63 -6.92 -5.12 -2.06
CA ILE A 63 -7.94 -4.14 -1.63
C ILE A 63 -7.93 -3.99 -0.10
N ALA A 64 -7.86 -5.09 0.65
CA ALA A 64 -7.78 -5.04 2.11
C ALA A 64 -6.51 -4.29 2.57
N VAL A 65 -5.36 -4.61 1.97
CA VAL A 65 -4.08 -3.96 2.26
C VAL A 65 -4.13 -2.46 1.93
N ALA A 66 -4.71 -2.08 0.79
CA ALA A 66 -4.89 -0.68 0.40
C ALA A 66 -5.71 0.10 1.42
N ASN A 67 -6.78 -0.49 1.98
CA ASN A 67 -7.59 0.13 3.03
C ASN A 67 -6.80 0.33 4.34
N VAL A 68 -5.95 -0.62 4.71
CA VAL A 68 -5.10 -0.50 5.90
C VAL A 68 -4.07 0.62 5.72
N ILE A 69 -3.37 0.63 4.58
CA ILE A 69 -2.36 1.66 4.27
C ILE A 69 -3.03 3.04 4.18
N GLY A 70 -4.19 3.14 3.53
CA GLY A 70 -4.93 4.40 3.39
C GLY A 70 -5.27 5.02 4.76
N GLN A 71 -5.67 4.20 5.73
CA GLN A 71 -5.90 4.65 7.10
C GLN A 71 -4.61 5.09 7.79
N ALA A 72 -3.52 4.33 7.64
CA ALA A 72 -2.22 4.68 8.21
C ALA A 72 -1.69 6.04 7.67
N VAL A 73 -1.74 6.22 6.35
CA VAL A 73 -1.30 7.46 5.69
C VAL A 73 -2.21 8.64 6.08
N SER A 74 -3.53 8.42 6.17
CA SER A 74 -4.46 9.46 6.62
C SER A 74 -4.18 9.91 8.06
N GLY A 75 -3.86 8.96 8.96
CA GLY A 75 -3.48 9.27 10.34
C GLY A 75 -2.21 10.13 10.42
N ILE A 76 -1.19 9.79 9.62
CA ILE A 76 0.05 10.59 9.53
C ILE A 76 -0.27 11.98 8.97
N SER A 77 -1.05 12.06 7.89
CA SER A 77 -1.41 13.34 7.26
C SER A 77 -2.03 14.32 8.24
N LYS A 78 -3.01 13.87 9.03
CA LYS A 78 -3.72 14.70 10.01
C LYS A 78 -2.83 15.15 11.18
N SER A 79 -1.76 14.40 11.45
CA SER A 79 -0.84 14.69 12.56
C SER A 79 0.25 15.68 12.16
N VAL A 80 0.61 15.71 10.87
CA VAL A 80 1.72 16.53 10.35
C VAL A 80 1.23 17.81 9.68
N VAL A 81 0.08 17.77 9.00
CA VAL A 81 -0.59 18.95 8.47
C VAL A 81 -1.92 19.08 9.21
N PRO A 82 -1.95 19.81 10.35
CA PRO A 82 -3.22 20.26 10.91
C PRO A 82 -3.82 21.21 9.88
N GLY A 83 -5.02 20.88 9.36
CA GLY A 83 -5.79 21.85 8.59
C GLY A 83 -6.01 23.13 9.38
#